data_AF-A0A967SX85-F1
#
_entry.id   AF-A0A967SX85-F1
#
_cell.length_a   1.000
_cell.length_b   1.000
_cell.length_c   1.000
_cell.angle_alpha   90.00
_cell.angle_beta   90.00
_cell.angle_gamma   90.00
#
_symmetry.space_group_name_H-M   'P 1'
#
loop_
_entity.id
_entity.type
_entity.pdbx_description
1 polymer ?
#
loop_
_entity_poly.entity_id
_entity_poly.type
_entity_poly.pdbx_seq_one_letter_code
_entity_poly.pdbx_strand_id
1 'polypeptide(L)' 'SLGAFERYFGLKEALERLFQRSVDLVDVKAIKNPYFRQAIEKDKVIVYGT' A
#
# COMPACT_ATOMS: atom_id res chain seq x y z
N SER A 1 -9.35 13.01 12.99
CA SER A 1 -8.29 12.52 13.90
C SER A 1 -6.98 12.54 13.15
N LEU A 2 -6.05 13.40 13.55
CA LEU A 2 -4.76 13.63 12.87
C LEU A 2 -3.93 12.33 12.68
N GLY A 3 -4.10 11.35 13.58
CA GLY A 3 -3.28 10.14 13.56
C GLY A 3 -3.46 9.21 12.35
N ALA A 4 -4.62 9.17 11.69
CA ALA A 4 -4.80 8.29 10.52
C ALA A 4 -4.03 8.78 9.29
N PHE A 5 -4.02 10.09 9.08
CA PHE A 5 -3.26 10.76 8.03
C PHE A 5 -1.76 10.57 8.27
N GLU A 6 -1.28 10.87 9.48
CA GLU A 6 0.13 10.73 9.85
C GLU A 6 0.65 9.29 9.68
N ARG A 7 -0.14 8.28 10.08
CA ARG A 7 0.25 6.87 9.89
C ARG A 7 0.41 6.50 8.41
N TYR A 8 -0.54 6.94 7.58
CA TYR A 8 -0.51 6.61 6.14
C TYR A 8 0.69 7.27 5.45
N PHE A 9 0.84 8.59 5.59
CA PHE A 9 1.92 9.32 4.94
C PHE A 9 3.29 8.99 5.54
N GLY A 10 3.38 8.84 6.85
CA GLY A 10 4.62 8.42 7.51
C GLY A 10 5.11 7.05 7.04
N LEU A 11 4.20 6.07 6.89
CA LEU A 11 4.56 4.75 6.34
C LEU A 11 5.01 4.86 4.87
N LYS A 12 4.26 5.58 4.03
CA LYS A 12 4.59 5.76 2.62
C LYS A 12 6.00 6.32 2.47
N GLU A 13 6.28 7.45 3.11
CA GLU A 13 7.57 8.12 3.03
C GLU A 13 8.72 7.26 3.57
N ALA A 14 8.49 6.50 4.64
CA ALA A 14 9.49 5.59 5.19
C ALA A 14 9.85 4.48 4.20
N LEU A 15 8.87 3.91 3.50
CA LEU A 15 9.10 2.88 2.48
C LEU A 15 9.79 3.47 1.25
N GLU A 16 9.43 4.68 0.81
CA GLU A 16 10.12 5.35 -0.30
C GLU A 16 11.58 5.62 0.01
N ARG A 17 11.88 6.08 1.24
CA ARG A 17 13.26 6.25 1.72
C ARG A 17 13.99 4.91 1.82
N LEU A 18 13.33 3.84 2.25
CA LEU A 18 13.96 2.52 2.37
C LEU A 18 14.32 1.92 0.99
N PHE A 19 13.38 1.98 0.04
CA PHE A 19 13.55 1.34 -1.26
C PHE A 19 14.17 2.25 -2.33
N GLN A 20 14.37 3.54 -2.03
CA GLN A 20 14.90 4.54 -2.96
C GLN A 20 14.09 4.60 -4.28
N ARG A 21 12.77 4.43 -4.17
CA ARG A 21 11.82 4.46 -5.30
C ARG A 21 10.44 4.89 -4.81
N SER A 22 9.59 5.34 -5.74
CA SER A 22 8.19 5.64 -5.45
C SER A 22 7.47 4.40 -4.92
N VAL A 23 6.62 4.59 -3.91
CA VAL A 23 5.82 3.52 -3.30
C VAL A 23 4.37 3.99 -3.20
N ASP A 24 3.46 3.20 -3.78
CA ASP A 24 2.02 3.40 -3.62
C ASP A 24 1.48 2.48 -2.52
N LEU A 25 0.78 3.09 -1.56
CA LEU A 25 0.00 2.35 -0.58
C LEU A 25 -1.44 2.21 -1.09
N VAL A 26 -1.96 0.98 -1.09
CA VAL A 26 -3.31 0.68 -1.61
C VAL A 26 -4.13 -0.02 -0.53
N ASP A 27 -5.33 0.49 -0.25
CA ASP A 27 -6.34 -0.23 0.55
C ASP A 27 -7.16 -1.13 -0.37
N VAL A 28 -7.02 -2.45 -0.20
CA VAL A 28 -7.71 -3.48 -0.97
C VAL A 28 -9.24 -3.31 -0.94
N LYS A 29 -9.78 -2.80 0.18
CA LYS A 29 -11.23 -2.56 0.33
C LYS A 29 -11.71 -1.38 -0.50
N ALA A 30 -10.84 -0.41 -0.79
CA ALA A 30 -11.18 0.78 -1.57
C ALA A 30 -11.10 0.53 -3.09
N ILE A 31 -10.49 -0.57 -3.54
CA ILE A 31 -10.37 -0.90 -4.96
C ILE A 31 -11.74 -1.22 -5.56
N LYS A 32 -12.19 -0.43 -6.53
CA LYS A 32 -13.45 -0.67 -7.26
C LYS A 32 -13.26 -1.40 -8.58
N ASN A 33 -12.12 -1.21 -9.25
CA ASN A 33 -11.85 -1.80 -10.55
C ASN A 33 -11.45 -3.29 -10.39
N PRO A 34 -12.23 -4.25 -10.93
CA PRO A 34 -11.95 -5.66 -10.78
C PRO A 34 -10.66 -6.09 -11.50
N TYR A 35 -10.29 -5.45 -12.62
CA TYR A 35 -9.06 -5.76 -13.34
C TYR A 35 -7.82 -5.34 -12.54
N PHE A 36 -7.87 -4.19 -11.88
CA PHE A 36 -6.78 -3.74 -11.01
C PHE A 36 -6.63 -4.65 -9.79
N ARG A 37 -7.74 -5.06 -9.18
CA ARG A 37 -7.72 -6.06 -8.09
C ARG A 37 -7.08 -7.36 -8.55
N GLN A 38 -7.47 -7.88 -9.71
CA GLN A 38 -6.92 -9.13 -10.25
C GLN A 38 -5.41 -9.04 -10.51
N ALA A 39 -4.94 -7.89 -11.04
CA ALA A 39 -3.50 -7.67 -11.26
C ALA A 39 -2.71 -7.69 -9.95
N ILE A 40 -3.20 -7.03 -8.89
CA ILE A 40 -2.57 -7.07 -7.57
C ILE A 40 -2.57 -8.49 -7.00
N GLU A 41 -3.71 -9.17 -7.05
CA GLU A 41 -3.87 -10.51 -6.48
C GLU A 41 -2.97 -11.57 -7.12
N LYS A 42 -2.66 -11.40 -8.42
CA LYS A 42 -1.77 -12.31 -9.15
C LYS A 42 -0.33 -12.25 -8.65
N ASP A 43 0.16 -11.05 -8.34
CA ASP A 43 1.59 -10.80 -8.10
C ASP A 43 1.88 -10.45 -6.62
N LYS A 44 0.87 -10.45 -5.74
CA LYS A 44 1.05 -10.11 -4.32
C LYS A 44 1.91 -11.13 -3.59
N VAL A 45 2.74 -10.64 -2.68
CA VAL A 45 3.55 -11.45 -1.77
C VAL A 45 3.29 -11.02 -0.33
N ILE A 46 3.08 -12.00 0.56
CA ILE A 46 2.93 -11.73 1.99
C ILE A 46 4.30 -11.36 2.56
N VAL A 47 4.43 -10.13 3.05
CA VAL A 47 5.68 -9.64 3.67
C VAL A 47 5.60 -9.75 5.20
N TYR A 48 4.43 -9.49 5.79
CA TYR A 48 4.20 -9.52 7.23
C TYR A 48 2.71 -9.69 7.53
N GLY A 49 2.38 -10.39 8.62
CA GLY A 49 0.99 -10.75 8.97
C GLY A 49 0.50 -12.02 8.25
N THR A 50 -0.69 -12.48 8.63
CA THR A 50 -1.36 -13.68 8.10
C THR A 50 -2.68 -13.32 7.44
#